data_AF-A0A1T8V3Z1-F1
#
_entry.id   AF-A0A1T8V3Z1-F1
#
_cell.length_a   1.000
_cell.length_b   1.000
_cell.length_c   1.000
_cell.angle_alpha   90.00
_cell.angle_beta   90.00
_cell.angle_gamma   90.00
#
_symmetry.space_group_name_H-M   'P 1'
#
loop_
_entity.id
_entity.type
_entity.pdbx_description
1 polymer ?
#
loop_
_entity_poly.entity_id
_entity_poly.type
_entity_poly.pdbx_seq_one_letter_code
_entity_poly.pdbx_strand_id
1 'polypeptide(L)'
;MTTRNYPQIAALVLTKCAAYDPYLTAPTKETCLAWAEQFELYGLDLDDLTKAVTKVYSEHGSGYRPLPKDITDAARAIRKERTERESSTQREAREDRLDARPALVDHRAEITRFATTFGEIR
;
A
#
# COMPACT_ATOMS: atom_id res chain seq x y z
N MET A 1 -9.58 -4.16 14.62
CA MET A 1 -9.06 -3.80 13.29
C MET A 1 -7.56 -4.04 13.30
N THR A 2 -7.06 -4.93 12.45
CA THR A 2 -5.61 -5.14 12.31
C THR A 2 -5.08 -4.01 11.43
N THR A 3 -4.30 -3.09 11.98
CA THR A 3 -3.58 -2.06 11.23
C THR A 3 -2.81 -2.73 10.09
N ARG A 4 -2.88 -2.20 8.86
CA ARG A 4 -2.07 -2.72 7.75
C ARG A 4 -0.59 -2.61 8.13
N ASN A 5 0.09 -3.75 8.17
CA ASN A 5 1.53 -3.79 8.42
C ASN A 5 2.27 -3.61 7.09
N TYR A 6 2.51 -2.35 6.69
CA TYR A 6 3.19 -2.05 5.43
C TYR A 6 4.60 -2.63 5.31
N PRO A 7 5.44 -2.68 6.37
CA PRO A 7 6.71 -3.39 6.33
C PRO A 7 6.56 -4.87 5.97
N GLN A 8 5.56 -5.56 6.53
CA GLN A 8 5.27 -6.95 6.19
C GLN A 8 4.77 -7.10 4.74
N ILE A 9 3.90 -6.20 4.29
CA ILE A 9 3.44 -6.16 2.88
C ILE A 9 4.63 -5.94 1.95
N ALA A 10 5.53 -5.01 2.28
CA ALA A 10 6.74 -4.74 1.49
C ALA A 10 7.65 -5.96 1.41
N ALA A 11 7.84 -6.69 2.51
CA ALA A 11 8.60 -7.94 2.51
C ALA A 11 8.01 -8.98 1.53
N LEU A 12 6.68 -9.13 1.51
CA LEU A 12 6.00 -10.06 0.60
C LEU A 12 6.14 -9.63 -0.87
N VAL A 13 6.04 -8.33 -1.15
CA VAL A 13 6.21 -7.77 -2.49
C VAL A 13 7.64 -7.97 -2.99
N LEU A 14 8.64 -7.61 -2.18
CA LEU A 14 10.06 -7.79 -2.50
C LEU A 14 10.42 -9.27 -2.68
N THR A 15 9.85 -10.16 -1.86
CA THR A 15 10.01 -11.61 -2.00
C THR A 15 9.48 -12.08 -3.35
N LYS A 16 8.32 -11.58 -3.79
CA LYS A 16 7.79 -11.87 -5.12
C LYS A 16 8.68 -11.32 -6.22
N CYS A 17 9.26 -10.12 -6.06
CA CYS A 17 10.23 -9.60 -7.02
C CYS A 17 11.46 -10.50 -7.16
N ALA A 18 12.00 -11.01 -6.05
CA ALA A 18 13.14 -11.94 -6.05
C ALA A 18 12.79 -13.32 -6.62
N ALA A 19 11.51 -13.71 -6.61
CA ALA A 19 11.04 -14.92 -7.28
C ALA A 19 10.96 -14.76 -8.81
N TYR A 20 10.85 -13.53 -9.33
CA TYR A 20 10.91 -13.25 -10.77
C TYR A 20 12.35 -13.04 -11.27
N ASP A 21 13.20 -12.35 -10.50
CA ASP A 21 14.59 -12.09 -10.84
C ASP A 21 15.52 -12.83 -9.85
N PRO A 22 16.18 -13.94 -10.26
CA PRO A 22 17.07 -14.71 -9.39
C PRO A 22 18.34 -13.94 -8.98
N TYR A 23 18.63 -12.80 -9.61
CA TYR A 23 19.75 -11.93 -9.25
C TYR A 23 19.36 -10.83 -8.26
N LEU A 24 18.06 -10.68 -7.95
CA LEU A 24 17.62 -9.74 -6.94
C LEU A 24 17.91 -10.29 -5.55
N THR A 25 18.50 -9.48 -4.69
CA THR A 25 18.84 -9.87 -3.33
C THR A 25 17.58 -10.09 -2.49
N ALA A 26 17.67 -10.99 -1.50
CA ALA A 26 16.61 -11.18 -0.53
C ALA A 26 16.25 -9.86 0.19
N PRO A 27 14.98 -9.66 0.57
CA PRO A 27 14.55 -8.45 1.25
C PRO A 27 15.28 -8.28 2.60
N THR A 28 15.84 -7.09 2.85
CA THR A 28 16.32 -6.69 4.19
C THR A 28 15.25 -5.88 4.91
N LYS A 29 15.36 -5.75 6.24
CA LYS A 29 14.45 -4.94 7.03
C LYS A 29 14.40 -3.48 6.52
N GLU A 30 15.55 -2.92 6.20
CA GLU A 30 15.71 -1.54 5.73
C GLU A 30 15.03 -1.34 4.37
N THR A 31 15.21 -2.28 3.44
CA THR A 31 14.51 -2.23 2.14
C THR A 31 13.00 -2.35 2.31
N CYS A 32 12.52 -3.21 3.22
CA CYS A 32 11.10 -3.33 3.51
C CYS A 32 10.53 -2.03 4.09
N LEU A 33 11.25 -1.36 4.98
CA LEU A 33 10.83 -0.08 5.57
C LEU A 33 10.75 1.02 4.49
N ALA A 34 11.77 1.15 3.65
CA ALA A 34 11.77 2.15 2.57
C ALA A 34 10.63 1.94 1.56
N TRP A 35 10.34 0.68 1.22
CA TRP A 35 9.22 0.35 0.33
C TRP A 35 7.86 0.57 1.01
N ALA A 36 7.77 0.28 2.31
CA ALA A 36 6.56 0.48 3.10
C ALA A 36 6.07 1.94 3.08
N GLU A 37 6.98 2.92 3.14
CA GLU A 37 6.64 4.35 3.06
C GLU A 37 5.84 4.69 1.80
N GLN A 38 6.25 4.15 0.64
CA GLN A 38 5.57 4.36 -0.63
C GLN A 38 4.21 3.65 -0.68
N PHE A 39 4.09 2.47 -0.07
CA PHE A 39 2.85 1.70 -0.05
C PHE A 39 1.83 2.33 0.89
N GLU A 40 2.30 2.84 2.03
CA GLU A 40 1.51 3.56 3.01
C GLU A 40 0.98 4.89 2.46
N LEU A 41 1.84 5.66 1.77
CA LEU A 41 1.48 6.96 1.17
C LEU A 41 0.22 6.88 0.30
N TYR A 42 0.00 5.76 -0.40
CA TYR A 42 -1.14 5.56 -1.29
C TYR A 42 -2.18 4.56 -0.76
N GLY A 43 -2.02 4.09 0.49
CA GLY A 43 -2.93 3.12 1.10
C GLY A 43 -3.06 1.83 0.29
N LEU A 44 -1.95 1.31 -0.23
CA LEU A 44 -1.95 0.18 -1.16
C LEU A 44 -2.17 -1.15 -0.45
N ASP A 45 -3.04 -1.99 -1.01
CA ASP A 45 -3.32 -3.32 -0.48
C ASP A 45 -2.38 -4.36 -1.10
N LEU A 46 -2.10 -5.43 -0.36
CA LEU A 46 -1.21 -6.51 -0.82
C LEU A 46 -1.66 -7.12 -2.16
N ASP A 47 -2.97 -7.23 -2.40
CA ASP A 47 -3.53 -7.75 -3.66
C ASP A 47 -3.15 -6.86 -4.86
N ASP A 48 -3.33 -5.54 -4.75
CA ASP A 48 -2.96 -4.59 -5.81
C ASP A 48 -1.44 -4.62 -6.06
N LEU A 49 -0.65 -4.65 -5.00
CA LEU A 49 0.81 -4.66 -5.08
C LEU A 49 1.36 -5.95 -5.70
N THR A 50 0.85 -7.12 -5.32
CA THR A 50 1.32 -8.39 -5.88
C THR A 50 0.91 -8.56 -7.34
N LYS A 51 -0.25 -8.03 -7.76
CA LYS A 51 -0.63 -7.95 -9.18
C LYS A 51 0.26 -6.97 -9.94
N ALA A 52 0.62 -5.84 -9.34
CA ALA A 52 1.56 -4.88 -9.91
C ALA A 52 2.93 -5.51 -10.19
N VAL A 53 3.47 -6.32 -9.27
CA VAL A 53 4.72 -7.07 -9.52
C VAL A 53 4.61 -7.95 -10.77
N THR A 54 3.53 -8.73 -10.89
CA THR A 54 3.32 -9.57 -12.08
C THR A 54 3.22 -8.73 -13.36
N LYS A 55 2.50 -7.60 -13.30
CA LYS A 55 2.35 -6.69 -14.44
C LYS A 55 3.70 -6.13 -14.90
N VAL A 56 4.49 -5.53 -13.99
CA VAL A 56 5.75 -4.90 -14.39
C VAL A 56 6.74 -5.90 -14.99
N TYR A 57 6.84 -7.11 -14.43
CA TYR A 57 7.71 -8.15 -15.00
C TYR A 57 7.18 -8.76 -16.30
N SER A 58 5.87 -8.67 -16.58
CA SER A 58 5.32 -9.09 -17.88
C SER A 58 5.52 -8.04 -18.98
N GLU A 59 5.61 -6.77 -18.60
CA GLU A 59 5.72 -5.64 -19.54
C GLU A 59 7.18 -5.26 -19.83
N HIS A 60 8.10 -5.63 -18.94
CA HIS A 60 9.52 -5.33 -19.06
C HIS A 60 10.33 -6.59 -19.34
N GLY A 61 11.39 -6.45 -20.14
CA GLY A 61 12.25 -7.56 -20.55
C GLY A 61 13.35 -7.91 -19.55
N SER A 62 14.27 -8.77 -20.00
CA SER A 62 15.42 -9.24 -19.22
C SER A 62 16.24 -8.10 -18.61
N GLY A 63 16.59 -8.25 -17.34
CA GLY A 63 17.43 -7.29 -16.60
C GLY A 63 16.68 -6.12 -15.98
N TYR A 64 15.36 -6.05 -16.14
CA TYR A 64 14.54 -5.07 -15.44
C TYR A 64 14.45 -5.38 -13.94
N ARG A 65 14.74 -4.38 -13.10
CA ARG A 65 14.67 -4.46 -11.65
C ARG A 65 13.75 -3.36 -11.14
N PRO A 66 12.51 -3.68 -10.74
CA PRO A 66 11.55 -2.68 -10.34
C PRO A 66 11.99 -1.97 -9.07
N LEU A 67 11.82 -0.65 -9.06
CA LEU A 67 11.91 0.20 -7.88
C LEU A 67 10.51 0.30 -7.22
N PRO A 68 10.42 0.80 -5.96
CA PRO A 68 9.12 0.97 -5.30
C PRO A 68 8.11 1.75 -6.15
N LYS A 69 8.58 2.77 -6.87
CA LYS A 69 7.76 3.63 -7.73
C LYS A 69 7.07 2.85 -8.86
N ASP A 70 7.77 1.92 -9.49
CA ASP A 70 7.20 1.12 -10.58
C ASP A 70 6.02 0.29 -10.08
N ILE A 71 6.19 -0.31 -8.89
CA ILE A 71 5.14 -1.10 -8.24
C ILE A 71 3.97 -0.23 -7.79
N THR A 72 4.23 0.95 -7.22
CA THR A 72 3.15 1.84 -6.77
C THR A 72 2.34 2.40 -7.93
N ASP A 73 2.99 2.83 -9.02
CA ASP A 73 2.30 3.33 -10.21
C ASP A 73 1.42 2.24 -10.84
N ALA A 74 1.97 1.02 -11.01
CA ALA A 74 1.20 -0.12 -11.53
C ALA A 74 0.05 -0.53 -10.61
N ALA A 75 0.25 -0.56 -9.28
CA ALA A 75 -0.80 -0.90 -8.32
C ALA A 75 -1.94 0.13 -8.32
N ARG A 76 -1.60 1.42 -8.43
CA ARG A 76 -2.59 2.50 -8.54
C ARG A 76 -3.38 2.41 -9.84
N ALA A 77 -2.72 2.09 -10.96
CA ALA A 77 -3.39 1.85 -12.23
C ALA A 77 -4.39 0.68 -12.12
N ILE A 78 -3.97 -0.45 -11.56
CA ILE A 78 -4.84 -1.63 -11.33
C ILE A 78 -6.06 -1.29 -10.47
N ARG A 79 -5.85 -0.54 -9.38
CA ARG A 79 -6.92 -0.08 -8.50
C ARG A 79 -7.90 0.83 -9.22
N LYS A 80 -7.40 1.75 -10.03
CA LYS A 80 -8.19 2.65 -10.86
C LYS A 80 -9.02 1.86 -11.87
N GLU A 81 -8.40 0.98 -12.66
CA GLU A 81 -9.08 0.12 -13.63
C GLU A 81 -10.15 -0.78 -12.98
N ARG A 82 -9.90 -1.30 -11.77
CA ARG A 82 -10.91 -2.06 -11.02
C ARG A 82 -12.10 -1.17 -10.69
N THR A 83 -11.86 0.03 -10.19
CA THR A 83 -12.91 0.99 -9.81
C THR A 83 -13.73 1.45 -11.02
N GLU A 84 -13.07 1.66 -12.16
CA GLU A 84 -13.73 2.03 -13.43
C GLU A 84 -14.60 0.92 -14.00
N ARG A 85 -14.24 -0.35 -13.74
CA ARG A 85 -15.00 -1.53 -14.18
C ARG A 85 -16.11 -1.95 -13.21
N GLU A 86 -16.23 -1.32 -12.04
CA GLU A 86 -17.28 -1.65 -11.09
C GLU A 86 -18.67 -1.29 -11.63
N SER A 87 -19.57 -2.28 -11.60
CA SER A 87 -21.02 -2.05 -11.76
C SER A 87 -21.58 -1.21 -10.60
N SER A 88 -22.78 -0.63 -10.79
CA SER A 88 -23.47 0.13 -9.74
C SER A 88 -23.64 -0.68 -8.45
N THR A 89 -24.07 -1.93 -8.54
CA THR A 89 -24.23 -2.83 -7.38
C THR A 89 -22.92 -3.07 -6.64
N GLN A 90 -21.80 -3.23 -7.36
CA GLN A 90 -20.48 -3.40 -6.73
C GLN A 90 -19.99 -2.12 -6.06
N ARG A 91 -20.32 -0.96 -6.65
CA ARG A 91 -20.01 0.35 -6.09
C ARG A 91 -20.79 0.61 -4.81
N GLU A 92 -22.10 0.40 -4.82
CA GLU A 92 -22.97 0.52 -3.65
C GLU A 92 -22.49 -0.37 -2.51
N ALA A 93 -22.22 -1.66 -2.77
CA ALA A 93 -21.70 -2.57 -1.75
C ALA A 93 -20.30 -2.18 -1.21
N ARG A 94 -19.52 -1.41 -1.96
CA ARG A 94 -18.24 -0.86 -1.48
C ARG A 94 -18.48 0.37 -0.60
N GLU A 95 -19.37 1.27 -1.03
CA GLU A 95 -19.79 2.44 -0.26
C GLU A 95 -20.39 2.02 1.08
N ASP A 96 -21.31 1.05 1.10
CA ASP A 96 -21.89 0.48 2.32
C ASP A 96 -20.81 -0.05 3.28
N ARG A 97 -19.77 -0.72 2.77
CA ARG A 97 -18.66 -1.21 3.60
C ARG A 97 -17.78 -0.09 4.14
N LEU A 98 -17.64 1.02 3.40
CA LEU A 98 -16.89 2.19 3.84
C LEU A 98 -17.68 2.97 4.90
N ASP A 99 -18.99 3.10 4.73
CA ASP A 99 -19.89 3.77 5.67
C ASP A 99 -20.08 2.96 6.96
N ALA A 100 -20.13 1.63 6.85
CA ALA A 100 -20.14 0.74 8.01
C ALA A 100 -18.79 0.68 8.74
N ARG A 101 -17.74 1.29 8.18
CA ARG A 101 -16.42 1.32 8.82
C ARG A 101 -16.51 2.31 9.99
N PRO A 102 -16.15 1.90 11.24
CA PRO A 102 -16.17 2.80 12.37
C PRO A 102 -15.38 4.05 12.03
N ALA A 103 -15.99 5.22 12.18
CA ALA A 103 -15.30 6.49 11.99
C ALA A 103 -14.02 6.45 12.82
N LEU A 104 -12.87 6.56 12.14
CA LEU A 104 -11.60 6.72 12.83
C LEU A 104 -11.75 7.91 13.76
N VAL A 105 -11.51 7.68 15.04
CA VAL A 105 -11.53 8.69 16.09
C VAL A 105 -10.79 9.91 15.57
N ASP A 106 -11.45 11.06 15.65
CA ASP A 106 -11.02 12.34 15.13
C ASP A 106 -9.55 12.62 15.52
N HIS A 107 -8.60 12.27 14.65
CA HIS A 107 -7.16 12.50 14.89
C HIS A 107 -6.87 13.98 15.09
N ARG A 108 -7.75 14.88 14.60
CA ARG A 108 -7.67 16.31 14.87
C ARG A 108 -7.89 16.60 16.37
N ALA A 109 -8.77 15.87 17.04
CA ALA A 109 -9.02 15.99 18.48
C ALA A 109 -7.88 15.39 19.33
N GLU A 110 -7.15 14.39 18.81
CA GLU A 110 -5.91 13.87 19.44
C GLU A 110 -4.74 14.84 19.26
N ILE A 111 -4.52 15.38 18.05
CA ILE A 111 -3.48 16.38 17.78
C ILE A 111 -3.74 17.65 18.59
N THR A 112 -5.00 18.10 18.67
CA THR A 112 -5.38 19.26 19.48
C THR A 112 -5.08 19.00 20.95
N ARG A 113 -5.50 17.84 21.51
CA ARG A 113 -5.18 17.47 22.91
C ARG A 113 -3.68 17.43 23.19
N PHE A 114 -2.90 16.81 22.31
CA PHE A 114 -1.45 16.74 22.47
C PHE A 114 -0.80 18.13 22.49
N ALA A 115 -1.25 19.03 21.60
CA ALA A 115 -0.77 20.41 21.55
C ALA A 115 -1.15 21.21 22.82
N THR A 116 -2.35 21.01 23.38
CA THR A 116 -2.75 21.65 24.64
C THR A 116 -1.92 21.13 25.82
N THR A 117 -1.71 19.81 25.91
CA THR A 117 -0.94 19.19 27.00
C THR A 117 0.53 19.61 27.00
N PHE A 118 1.15 19.80 25.83
CA PHE A 118 2.53 20.29 25.74
C PHE A 118 2.69 21.76 26.19
N GLY A 119 1.64 22.57 26.07
CA GLY A 119 1.66 23.99 26.48
C GLY A 119 1.47 24.23 27.98
N GLU A 120 1.01 23.22 28.73
CA GLU A 120 0.72 23.31 30.17
C GLU A 120 1.86 22.82 31.07
N ILE A 121 2.91 22.23 30.50
CA ILE A 121 4.13 21.86 31.24
C ILE A 121 4.94 23.14 31.49
N ARG A 122 4.80 23.72 32.68
CA ARG A 122 5.56 24.87 33.16
C ARG A 122 6.29 24.54 34.46
#